data_AF-A0ABD5ENV7-F1
#
_entry.id   AF-A0ABD5ENV7-F1
#
_cell.length_a   1.000
_cell.length_b   1.000
_cell.length_c   1.000
_cell.angle_alpha   90.00
_cell.angle_beta   90.00
_cell.angle_gamma   90.00
#
_symmetry.space_group_name_H-M   'P 1'
#
loop_
_entity.id
_entity.type
_entity.pdbx_description
1 polymer ?
#
loop_
_entity_poly.entity_id
_entity_poly.type
_entity_poly.pdbx_seq_one_letter_code
_entity_poly.pdbx_strand_id
1 'polypeptide(L)'
;MAASLTCAKTASLDVGSVYAWETEGETGNILIGPEGSVARPCTLEGIALGDMFLDKNVGNVENPDPDPKLRRAFLIAASVIFQEGERQGQLPDKITRTYW
;
A
#
# COMPACT_ATOMS: atom_id res chain seq x y z
N MET A 1 19.27 2.52 -13.36
CA MET A 1 18.03 1.73 -13.52
C MET A 1 16.89 2.62 -13.05
N ALA A 2 15.83 2.78 -13.81
CA ALA A 2 14.65 3.49 -13.34
C ALA A 2 13.97 2.63 -12.26
N ALA A 3 13.68 3.19 -11.09
CA ALA A 3 12.88 2.50 -10.08
C ALA A 3 11.42 2.50 -10.54
N SER A 4 10.69 1.42 -10.32
CA SER A 4 9.27 1.35 -10.65
C SER A 4 8.47 0.82 -9.47
N LEU A 5 7.19 1.17 -9.44
CA LEU A 5 6.19 0.64 -8.53
C LEU A 5 5.00 0.18 -9.36
N THR A 6 4.57 -1.07 -9.14
CA THR A 6 3.27 -1.54 -9.58
C THR A 6 2.43 -1.90 -8.37
N CYS A 7 1.20 -1.39 -8.31
CA CYS A 7 0.19 -1.81 -7.35
C CYS A 7 -1.04 -2.32 -8.11
N ALA A 8 -1.58 -3.46 -7.73
CA ALA A 8 -2.80 -4.02 -8.33
C ALA A 8 -3.74 -4.51 -7.24
N LYS A 9 -5.02 -4.09 -7.32
CA LYS A 9 -6.07 -4.57 -6.43
C LYS A 9 -6.32 -6.05 -6.71
N THR A 10 -6.16 -6.89 -5.70
CA THR A 10 -6.32 -8.35 -5.80
C THR A 10 -7.65 -8.82 -5.21
N ALA A 11 -8.18 -8.09 -4.22
CA ALA A 11 -9.47 -8.40 -3.61
C ALA A 11 -10.16 -7.14 -3.09
N SER A 12 -11.49 -7.17 -3.08
CA SER A 12 -12.35 -6.23 -2.36
C SER A 12 -13.09 -7.02 -1.28
N LEU A 13 -12.89 -6.66 -0.03
CA LEU A 13 -13.42 -7.32 1.16
C LEU A 13 -14.26 -6.32 1.97
N ASP A 14 -15.08 -6.82 2.89
CA ASP A 14 -15.84 -5.96 3.82
C ASP A 14 -14.91 -5.07 4.67
N VAL A 15 -13.70 -5.55 4.93
CA VAL A 15 -12.67 -4.84 5.71
C VAL A 15 -11.80 -3.89 4.86
N GLY A 16 -12.06 -3.79 3.55
CA GLY A 16 -11.32 -2.90 2.65
C GLY A 16 -10.81 -3.56 1.37
N SER A 17 -9.90 -2.88 0.67
CA SER A 17 -9.31 -3.35 -0.60
C SER A 17 -7.89 -3.85 -0.39
N VAL A 18 -7.59 -5.06 -0.88
CA VAL A 18 -6.24 -5.64 -0.86
C VAL A 18 -5.53 -5.31 -2.17
N TYR A 19 -4.28 -4.85 -2.06
CA TYR A 19 -3.39 -4.56 -3.16
C TYR A 19 -2.12 -5.38 -3.05
N ALA A 20 -1.76 -6.08 -4.11
CA ALA A 20 -0.40 -6.56 -4.30
C ALA A 20 0.47 -5.42 -4.84
N TRP A 21 1.68 -5.28 -4.32
CA TRP A 21 2.66 -4.31 -4.79
C TRP A 21 4.00 -4.96 -5.10
N GLU A 22 4.72 -4.37 -6.05
CA GLU A 22 6.09 -4.72 -6.44
C GLU A 22 6.89 -3.43 -6.67
N THR A 23 8.05 -3.31 -6.02
CA THR A 23 8.97 -2.19 -6.23
C THR A 23 10.40 -2.56 -5.84
N GLU A 24 11.38 -2.15 -6.64
CA GLU A 24 12.82 -2.34 -6.37
C GLU A 24 13.22 -3.80 -6.00
N GLY A 25 12.49 -4.79 -6.53
CA GLY A 25 12.72 -6.22 -6.24
C GLY A 25 12.03 -6.74 -4.97
N GLU A 26 11.36 -5.87 -4.22
CA GLU A 26 10.51 -6.23 -3.08
C GLU A 26 9.06 -6.40 -3.52
N THR A 27 8.34 -7.30 -2.86
CA THR A 27 6.91 -7.53 -3.09
C THR A 27 6.17 -7.64 -1.77
N GLY A 28 4.86 -7.37 -1.79
CA GLY A 28 4.01 -7.56 -0.63
C GLY A 28 2.55 -7.24 -0.90
N ASN A 29 1.74 -7.31 0.14
CA ASN A 29 0.33 -6.92 0.08
C ASN A 29 0.01 -5.82 1.09
N ILE A 30 -0.91 -4.95 0.70
CA ILE A 30 -1.44 -3.86 1.53
C ILE A 30 -2.96 -3.95 1.54
N LEU A 31 -3.53 -3.89 2.73
CA LEU A 31 -4.96 -3.65 2.95
C LEU A 31 -5.17 -2.16 3.11
N ILE A 32 -5.98 -1.57 2.23
CA ILE A 32 -6.53 -0.24 2.40
C ILE A 32 -7.90 -0.38 3.05
N GLY A 33 -8.08 0.22 4.23
CA GLY A 33 -9.35 0.18 4.95
C GLY A 33 -10.53 0.75 4.14
N PRO A 34 -11.77 0.48 4.54
CA PRO A 34 -12.97 0.84 3.78
C PRO A 34 -13.09 2.36 3.56
N GLU A 35 -12.61 3.16 4.51
CA GLU A 35 -12.58 4.63 4.43
C GLU A 35 -11.49 5.18 3.48
N GLY A 36 -10.62 4.32 2.93
CA GLY A 36 -9.56 4.74 2.00
C GLY A 36 -8.45 5.60 2.64
N SER A 37 -8.32 5.58 3.97
CA SER A 37 -7.38 6.43 4.72
C SER A 37 -6.28 5.66 5.46
N VAL A 38 -6.52 4.40 5.80
CA VAL A 38 -5.58 3.57 6.57
C VAL A 38 -5.05 2.45 5.69
N ALA A 39 -3.73 2.31 5.62
CA ALA A 39 -3.03 1.23 4.94
C ALA A 39 -2.30 0.35 5.95
N ARG A 40 -2.37 -0.98 5.77
CA ARG A 40 -1.68 -1.97 6.62
C ARG A 40 -1.06 -3.06 5.77
N PRO A 41 0.13 -3.60 6.12
CA PRO A 41 0.59 -4.85 5.53
C PRO A 41 -0.43 -5.95 5.82
N CYS A 42 -0.62 -6.87 4.87
CA CYS A 42 -1.60 -7.95 5.05
C CYS A 42 -1.20 -9.24 4.31
N THR A 43 -1.93 -10.32 4.59
CA THR A 43 -1.93 -11.54 3.78
C THR A 43 -2.75 -11.34 2.49
N LEU A 44 -2.72 -12.31 1.57
CA LEU A 44 -3.55 -12.28 0.36
C LEU A 44 -5.05 -12.25 0.66
N GLU A 45 -5.45 -12.81 1.80
CA GLU A 45 -6.82 -12.84 2.32
C GLU A 45 -7.20 -11.54 3.06
N GLY A 46 -6.30 -10.56 3.13
CA GLY A 46 -6.55 -9.27 3.79
C GLY A 46 -6.42 -9.31 5.31
N ILE A 47 -5.76 -10.31 5.89
CA ILE A 47 -5.48 -10.34 7.32
C ILE A 47 -4.29 -9.43 7.60
N ALA A 48 -4.48 -8.40 8.43
CA ALA A 48 -3.40 -7.46 8.77
C ALA A 48 -2.22 -8.18 9.43
N LEU A 49 -1.00 -7.78 9.05
CA LEU A 49 0.26 -8.34 9.54
C LEU A 49 0.95 -7.33 10.46
N GLY A 50 1.14 -7.74 11.73
CA GLY A 50 1.80 -6.92 12.75
C GLY A 50 1.06 -5.61 13.06
N ASP A 51 1.77 -4.70 13.73
CA ASP A 51 1.23 -3.40 14.16
C ASP A 51 1.51 -2.28 13.15
N MET A 52 2.04 -2.62 11.98
CA MET A 52 2.46 -1.63 10.98
C MET A 52 1.25 -1.00 10.29
N PHE A 53 1.17 0.33 10.27
CA PHE A 53 0.14 1.05 9.53
C PHE A 53 0.58 2.46 9.11
N LEU A 54 -0.09 2.96 8.06
CA LEU A 54 -0.06 4.36 7.64
C LEU A 54 -1.49 4.90 7.70
N ASP A 55 -1.71 5.96 8.48
CA ASP A 55 -2.95 6.74 8.46
C ASP A 55 -2.68 8.11 7.85
N LYS A 56 -3.24 8.34 6.66
CA LYS A 56 -3.02 9.61 5.93
C LYS A 56 -3.68 10.82 6.60
N ASN A 57 -4.67 10.61 7.47
CA ASN A 57 -5.37 11.70 8.16
C ASN A 57 -4.55 12.25 9.34
N VAL A 58 -3.80 11.37 10.02
CA VAL A 58 -3.02 11.72 11.22
C VAL A 58 -1.54 11.96 10.88
N GLY A 59 -1.09 11.48 9.70
CA GLY A 59 0.34 11.50 9.34
C GLY A 59 1.17 10.55 10.20
N ASN A 60 0.52 9.61 10.89
CA ASN A 60 1.20 8.65 11.76
C ASN A 60 1.67 7.45 10.95
N VAL A 61 2.92 7.06 11.17
CA VAL A 61 3.54 5.86 10.62
C VAL A 61 4.07 5.07 11.79
N GLU A 62 3.42 3.96 12.09
CA GLU A 62 4.01 2.92 12.93
C GLU A 62 4.56 1.84 12.02
N ASN A 63 5.87 1.63 12.08
CA ASN A 63 6.57 0.71 11.19
C ASN A 63 7.68 -0.02 11.93
N PRO A 64 7.32 -1.09 12.69
CA PRO A 64 8.28 -1.90 13.44
C PRO A 64 9.07 -2.88 12.56
N ASP A 65 8.90 -2.87 11.22
CA ASP A 65 9.57 -3.84 10.34
C ASP A 65 11.10 -3.69 10.44
N PRO A 66 11.85 -4.79 10.72
CA PRO A 66 13.29 -4.74 10.85
C PRO A 66 13.99 -4.46 9.52
N ASP A 67 13.37 -4.78 8.38
CA ASP A 67 13.93 -4.55 7.06
C ASP A 67 13.62 -3.12 6.55
N PRO A 68 14.64 -2.24 6.44
CA PRO A 68 14.44 -0.89 5.94
C PRO A 68 13.91 -0.84 4.50
N LYS A 69 14.17 -1.86 3.67
CA LYS A 69 13.67 -1.92 2.30
C LYS A 69 12.17 -2.19 2.26
N LEU A 70 11.71 -3.20 2.99
CA LEU A 70 10.27 -3.52 3.09
C LEU A 70 9.49 -2.35 3.69
N ARG A 71 10.03 -1.73 4.75
CA ARG A 71 9.46 -0.50 5.31
C ARG A 71 9.28 0.59 4.26
N ARG A 72 10.33 0.88 3.49
CA ARG A 72 10.30 1.93 2.46
C ARG A 72 9.33 1.57 1.33
N ALA A 73 9.37 0.32 0.87
CA ALA A 73 8.51 -0.18 -0.20
C ALA A 73 7.03 -0.06 0.17
N PHE A 74 6.66 -0.45 1.39
CA PHE A 74 5.31 -0.25 1.91
C PHE A 74 4.88 1.22 1.88
N LEU A 75 5.71 2.13 2.39
CA LEU A 75 5.36 3.55 2.46
C LEU A 75 5.16 4.14 1.06
N ILE A 76 6.02 3.75 0.11
CA ILE A 76 5.90 4.15 -1.29
C ILE A 76 4.58 3.61 -1.88
N ALA A 77 4.29 2.32 -1.70
CA ALA A 77 3.08 1.69 -2.21
C ALA A 77 1.81 2.33 -1.65
N ALA A 78 1.72 2.47 -0.32
CA ALA A 78 0.58 3.08 0.37
C ALA A 78 0.35 4.54 -0.06
N SER A 79 1.43 5.33 -0.10
CA SER A 79 1.36 6.74 -0.51
C SER A 79 0.85 6.89 -1.94
N VAL A 80 1.32 6.06 -2.86
CA VAL A 80 0.89 6.11 -4.26
C VAL A 80 -0.57 5.69 -4.41
N ILE A 81 -1.02 4.66 -3.68
CA ILE A 81 -2.43 4.24 -3.69
C ILE A 81 -3.34 5.38 -3.20
N PHE A 82 -2.97 6.05 -2.11
CA PHE A 82 -3.74 7.20 -1.62
C PHE A 82 -3.74 8.38 -2.58
N GLN A 83 -2.58 8.76 -3.14
CA GLN A 83 -2.49 9.86 -4.10
C GLN A 83 -3.33 9.59 -5.35
N GLU A 84 -3.27 8.38 -5.91
CA GLU A 84 -4.10 8.03 -7.06
C GLU A 84 -5.58 7.94 -6.70
N GLY A 85 -5.90 7.45 -5.50
CA GLY A 85 -7.25 7.46 -4.97
C GLY A 85 -7.85 8.86 -4.91
N GLU A 86 -7.09 9.82 -4.37
CA GLU A 86 -7.48 11.23 -4.30
C GLU A 86 -7.60 11.86 -5.69
N ARG A 87 -6.66 11.56 -6.59
CA ARG A 87 -6.69 12.08 -7.97
C ARG A 87 -7.91 11.60 -8.74
N GLN A 88 -8.36 10.36 -8.50
CA GLN A 88 -9.47 9.74 -9.24
C GLN A 88 -10.82 9.86 -8.52
N GLY A 89 -10.83 10.27 -7.25
CA GLY A 89 -12.01 10.23 -6.39
C GLY A 89 -12.42 8.82 -5.95
N GLN A 90 -11.64 7.79 -6.32
CA GLN A 90 -11.86 6.39 -5.97
C GLN A 90 -10.55 5.60 -6.02
N LEU A 91 -10.46 4.52 -5.23
CA LEU A 91 -9.27 3.66 -5.21
C LEU A 91 -9.09 2.89 -6.54
N PRO A 92 -7.98 3.10 -7.26
CA PRO A 92 -7.77 2.55 -8.60
C PRO A 92 -7.54 1.04 -8.58
N ASP A 93 -7.90 0.32 -9.64
CA ASP A 93 -7.64 -1.12 -9.70
C ASP A 93 -6.18 -1.46 -10.00
N LYS A 94 -5.47 -0.59 -10.73
CA LYS A 94 -4.05 -0.77 -11.04
C LYS A 94 -3.34 0.58 -11.10
N ILE A 95 -2.13 0.60 -10.57
CA ILE A 95 -1.22 1.74 -10.62
C ILE A 95 0.14 1.25 -11.09
N THR A 96 0.75 2.00 -12.01
CA THR A 96 2.14 1.79 -12.40
C THR A 96 2.83 3.15 -12.43
N ARG A 97 3.91 3.30 -11.66
CA ARG A 97 4.75 4.50 -11.62
C ARG A 97 6.20 4.14 -11.90
N THR A 98 6.89 5.01 -12.62
CA THR A 98 8.33 4.91 -12.89
C THR A 98 8.99 6.19 -12.38
N TYR A 99 10.06 6.04 -11.62
CA TYR A 99 10.86 7.09 -11.02
C TYR A 99 12.21 7.18 -11.75
N TRP A 100 12.70 8.40 -11.94
CA TRP A 100 13.94 8.72 -12.67
C TRP A 100 15.00 9.26 -11.73
#